data_AF-A0A2R6L7P6-F1
#
_entry.id   AF-A0A2R6L7P6-F1
#
_cell.length_a   1.000
_cell.length_b   1.000
_cell.length_c   1.000
_cell.angle_alpha   90.00
_cell.angle_beta   90.00
_cell.angle_gamma   90.00
#
_symmetry.space_group_name_H-M   'P 1'
#
loop_
_entity.id
_entity.type
_entity.pdbx_description
1 polymer ?
#
loop_
_entity_poly.entity_id
_entity_poly.type
_entity_poly.pdbx_seq_one_letter_code
_entity_poly.pdbx_strand_id
1 'polypeptide(L)'
;AILVEHDGARVVRNLQPGVHVVVNVGADGTYDVPEARSEAGEAQANNADAVRTALQPEPGETSSEWLDRAAGVLGNHEYGVCIHRDGFGTRSSSLIRLGTGAVEYRYADGPPCETEFEQVTDRV
;
A
#
# COMPACT_ATOMS: atom_id res chain seq x y z
N ALA A 1 12.07 8.79 4.48
CA ALA A 1 10.77 8.88 5.19
C ALA A 1 10.95 8.34 6.62
N ILE A 2 9.95 8.43 7.50
CA ILE A 2 9.99 7.76 8.82
C ILE A 2 8.81 6.80 8.96
N LEU A 3 9.05 5.63 9.54
CA LEU A 3 8.01 4.72 10.03
C LEU A 3 7.89 4.93 11.54
N VAL A 4 6.66 5.12 12.02
CA VAL A 4 6.35 5.26 13.43
C VAL A 4 5.35 4.18 13.79
N GLU A 5 5.75 3.29 14.69
CA GLU A 5 4.93 2.19 15.21
C GLU A 5 4.59 2.49 16.67
N HIS A 6 3.36 2.17 17.09
CA HIS A 6 2.91 2.40 18.46
C HIS A 6 2.13 1.19 18.96
N ASP A 7 2.78 0.41 19.83
CA ASP A 7 2.17 -0.68 20.60
C ASP A 7 2.64 -0.62 22.06
N GLY A 8 1.97 0.21 22.87
CA GLY A 8 2.36 0.53 24.25
C GLY A 8 3.59 1.43 24.39
N ALA A 9 4.51 1.39 23.43
CA ALA A 9 5.64 2.31 23.30
C ALA A 9 5.78 2.77 21.84
N ARG A 10 6.39 3.94 21.64
CA ARG A 10 6.67 4.50 20.31
C ARG A 10 8.03 4.03 19.82
N VAL A 11 8.05 3.38 18.67
CA VAL A 11 9.28 3.02 17.93
C VAL A 11 9.35 3.85 16.66
N VAL A 12 10.53 4.40 16.35
CA VAL A 12 10.75 5.25 15.18
C VAL A 12 11.89 4.69 14.35
N ARG A 13 11.67 4.50 13.06
CA ARG A 13 12.66 4.00 12.11
C ARG A 13 12.80 4.98 10.94
N ASN A 14 14.05 5.27 10.54
CA ASN A 14 14.32 6.03 9.33
C ASN A 14 14.28 5.09 8.12
N LEU A 15 13.38 5.37 7.17
CA LEU A 15 13.27 4.64 5.92
C LEU A 15 14.27 5.21 4.91
N GLN A 16 15.08 4.31 4.34
CA GLN A 16 15.99 4.62 3.24
C GLN A 16 15.21 4.93 1.96
N PRO A 17 15.83 5.52 0.93
CA PRO A 17 15.20 5.61 -0.38
C PRO A 17 14.86 4.22 -0.93
N GLY A 18 13.60 4.01 -1.35
CA GLY A 18 13.13 2.73 -1.86
C GLY A 18 11.62 2.53 -1.68
N VAL A 19 11.16 1.32 -2.01
CA VAL A 19 9.76 0.90 -1.84
C VAL A 19 9.58 0.29 -0.45
N HIS A 20 8.57 0.80 0.26
CA HIS A 20 8.22 0.37 1.60
C HIS A 20 6.73 0.00 1.62
N VAL A 21 6.40 -1.18 2.15
CA VAL A 21 5.02 -1.64 2.29
C VAL A 21 4.74 -1.88 3.76
N VAL A 22 3.70 -1.22 4.27
CA VAL A 22 3.29 -1.26 5.67
C VAL A 22 1.90 -1.87 5.74
N VAL A 23 1.76 -2.89 6.58
CA VAL A 23 0.50 -3.60 6.88
C VAL A 23 0.30 -3.67 8.39
N ASN A 24 -0.84 -4.20 8.85
CA ASN A 24 -1.18 -4.19 10.27
C ASN A 24 -0.19 -4.98 11.14
N VAL A 25 0.47 -5.98 10.57
CA VAL A 25 1.43 -6.85 11.26
C VAL A 25 2.88 -6.37 11.14
N GLY A 26 3.14 -5.22 10.51
CA GLY A 26 4.49 -4.66 10.37
C GLY A 26 4.81 -4.21 8.95
N ALA A 27 6.11 -4.16 8.63
CA ALA A 27 6.59 -3.63 7.36
C ALA A 27 7.91 -4.27 6.91
N ASP A 28 8.11 -4.34 5.59
CA ASP A 28 9.38 -4.65 4.94
C ASP A 28 10.13 -5.89 5.49
N GLY A 29 9.44 -7.02 5.62
CA GLY A 29 10.03 -8.26 6.13
C GLY A 29 10.23 -8.31 7.66
N THR A 30 9.89 -7.23 8.37
CA THR A 30 9.85 -7.20 9.84
C THR A 30 8.40 -7.22 10.29
N TYR A 31 7.94 -8.41 10.69
CA TYR A 31 6.54 -8.63 11.07
C TYR A 31 6.42 -9.15 12.50
N ASP A 32 5.45 -8.62 13.22
CA ASP A 32 5.00 -9.11 14.52
C ASP A 32 3.58 -9.68 14.34
N VAL A 33 3.53 -10.99 14.09
CA VAL A 33 2.28 -11.70 13.84
C VAL A 33 1.71 -12.20 15.18
N PRO A 34 0.55 -11.71 15.62
CA PRO A 34 -0.05 -12.19 16.86
C PRO A 34 -0.46 -13.66 16.73
N GLU A 35 -0.34 -14.43 17.82
CA GLU A 35 -0.84 -15.82 17.88
C GLU A 35 -2.34 -15.88 17.54
N ALA A 36 -3.10 -14.88 18.02
CA ALA A 36 -4.48 -14.70 17.64
C ALA A 36 -4.57 -14.32 16.16
N ARG A 37 -5.14 -15.21 15.34
CA ARG A 37 -5.28 -15.06 13.87
C ARG A 37 -3.95 -15.12 13.10
N SER A 38 -3.00 -15.92 13.56
CA SER A 38 -1.68 -16.12 12.92
C SER A 38 -1.76 -16.32 11.41
N GLU A 39 -2.64 -17.21 10.92
CA GLU A 39 -2.82 -17.46 9.48
C GLU A 39 -3.15 -16.18 8.68
N ALA A 40 -4.02 -15.32 9.22
CA ALA A 40 -4.37 -14.06 8.57
C ALA A 40 -3.22 -13.05 8.60
N GLY A 41 -2.44 -13.04 9.67
CA GLY A 41 -1.25 -12.18 9.80
C GLY A 41 -0.12 -12.62 8.88
N GLU A 42 0.17 -13.92 8.80
CA GLU A 42 1.15 -14.50 7.87
C GLU A 42 0.76 -14.22 6.42
N ALA A 43 -0.53 -14.34 6.08
CA ALA A 43 -1.02 -13.97 4.75
C ALA A 43 -0.79 -12.47 4.45
N GLN A 44 -1.02 -11.57 5.42
CA GLN A 44 -0.72 -10.14 5.23
C GLN A 44 0.77 -9.87 5.01
N ALA A 45 1.64 -10.51 5.78
CA ALA A 45 3.09 -10.38 5.64
C ALA A 45 3.56 -10.84 4.25
N ASN A 46 3.11 -12.02 3.81
CA ASN A 46 3.46 -12.56 2.50
C ASN A 46 2.94 -11.66 1.35
N ASN A 47 1.71 -11.17 1.47
CA ASN A 47 1.12 -10.25 0.48
C ASN A 47 1.91 -8.93 0.41
N ALA A 48 2.31 -8.37 1.56
CA ALA A 48 3.11 -7.16 1.63
C ALA A 48 4.47 -7.33 0.94
N ASP A 49 5.15 -8.45 1.18
CA ASP A 49 6.43 -8.76 0.53
C ASP A 49 6.28 -8.98 -0.99
N ALA A 50 5.18 -9.61 -1.42
CA ALA A 50 4.87 -9.79 -2.84
C ALA A 50 4.62 -8.44 -3.55
N VAL A 51 3.83 -7.55 -2.93
CA VAL A 51 3.60 -6.18 -3.46
C VAL A 51 4.92 -5.40 -3.50
N ARG A 52 5.71 -5.45 -2.43
CA ARG A 52 7.00 -4.76 -2.36
C ARG A 52 7.97 -5.23 -3.45
N THR A 53 7.99 -6.53 -3.72
CA THR A 53 8.81 -7.14 -4.77
C THR A 53 8.32 -6.72 -6.15
N ALA A 54 7.01 -6.81 -6.39
CA ALA A 54 6.42 -6.45 -7.67
C ALA A 54 6.61 -4.96 -7.99
N LEU A 55 6.56 -4.08 -6.98
CA LEU A 55 6.66 -2.64 -7.16
C LEU A 55 8.07 -2.08 -7.09
N GLN A 56 9.12 -2.91 -7.14
CA GLN A 56 10.47 -2.35 -7.36
C GLN A 56 10.47 -1.50 -8.64
N PRO A 57 11.06 -0.28 -8.63
CA PRO A 57 11.06 0.57 -9.81
C PRO A 57 11.87 -0.06 -10.95
N GLU A 58 11.33 0.01 -12.15
CA GLU A 58 12.05 -0.43 -13.34
C GLU A 58 13.01 0.67 -13.85
N PRO A 59 14.13 0.32 -14.50
CA PRO A 59 15.06 1.31 -15.04
C PRO A 59 14.37 2.25 -16.03
N GLY A 60 14.39 3.55 -15.73
CA GLY A 60 13.78 4.59 -16.57
C GLY A 60 12.29 4.83 -16.33
N GLU A 61 11.67 4.09 -15.42
CA GLU A 61 10.27 4.29 -15.03
C GLU A 61 10.09 5.65 -14.36
N THR A 62 9.15 6.44 -14.89
CA THR A 62 8.77 7.71 -14.28
C THR A 62 7.91 7.47 -13.04
N SER A 63 7.85 8.46 -12.15
CA SER A 63 7.00 8.39 -10.96
C SER A 63 5.50 8.21 -11.28
N SER A 64 5.05 8.67 -12.46
CA SER A 64 3.65 8.52 -12.88
C SER A 64 3.37 7.11 -13.39
N GLU A 65 4.25 6.57 -14.23
CA GLU A 65 4.16 5.17 -14.71
C GLU A 65 4.22 4.19 -13.55
N TRP A 66 5.12 4.42 -12.58
CA TRP A 66 5.19 3.62 -11.36
C TRP A 66 3.87 3.66 -10.57
N LEU A 67 3.24 4.84 -10.47
CA LEU A 67 1.99 5.01 -9.74
C LEU A 67 0.81 4.32 -10.45
N ASP A 68 0.77 4.33 -11.77
CA ASP A 68 -0.21 3.59 -12.57
C ASP A 68 -0.04 2.08 -12.41
N ARG A 69 1.20 1.60 -12.40
CA ARG A 69 1.50 0.19 -12.14
C ARG A 69 1.14 -0.22 -10.72
N ALA A 70 1.40 0.65 -9.74
CA ALA A 70 0.97 0.44 -8.36
C ALA A 70 -0.56 0.32 -8.24
N ALA A 71 -1.32 1.15 -8.97
CA ALA A 71 -2.78 1.03 -9.04
C ALA A 71 -3.22 -0.38 -9.48
N GLY A 72 -2.61 -0.90 -10.55
CA GLY A 72 -2.89 -2.24 -11.08
C GLY A 72 -2.52 -3.37 -10.11
N VAL A 73 -1.35 -3.29 -9.47
CA VAL A 73 -0.92 -4.28 -8.45
C VAL A 73 -1.87 -4.28 -7.25
N LEU A 74 -2.26 -3.10 -6.76
CA LEU A 74 -3.15 -2.98 -5.61
C LEU A 74 -4.59 -3.45 -5.90
N GLY A 75 -5.02 -3.42 -7.17
CA GLY A 75 -6.30 -3.99 -7.62
C GLY A 75 -6.22 -5.46 -8.02
N ASN A 76 -5.04 -6.05 -8.19
CA ASN A 76 -4.92 -7.45 -8.59
C ASN A 76 -5.04 -8.39 -7.38
N HIS A 77 -6.04 -9.27 -7.40
CA HIS A 77 -6.31 -10.25 -6.36
C HIS A 77 -5.21 -11.29 -6.15
N GLU A 78 -4.29 -11.48 -7.11
CA GLU A 78 -3.12 -12.35 -6.95
C GLU A 78 -2.19 -11.88 -5.82
N TYR A 79 -2.15 -10.56 -5.55
CA TYR A 79 -1.40 -10.00 -4.43
C TYR A 79 -2.18 -10.01 -3.11
N GLY A 80 -3.48 -10.31 -3.13
CA GLY A 80 -4.31 -10.48 -1.94
C GLY A 80 -4.49 -9.22 -1.07
N VAL A 81 -4.23 -8.02 -1.60
CA VAL A 81 -4.36 -6.74 -0.86
C VAL A 81 -5.66 -5.99 -1.15
N CYS A 82 -6.33 -6.27 -2.28
CA CYS A 82 -7.72 -5.87 -2.49
C CYS A 82 -8.63 -6.94 -1.87
N ILE A 83 -9.28 -6.62 -0.74
CA ILE A 83 -10.01 -7.59 0.07
C ILE A 83 -11.51 -7.50 -0.19
N HIS A 84 -12.13 -8.64 -0.51
CA HIS A 84 -13.57 -8.78 -0.71
C HIS A 84 -14.06 -9.92 0.20
N ARG A 85 -14.55 -9.60 1.39
CA ARG A 85 -15.17 -10.57 2.31
C ARG A 85 -16.54 -10.06 2.74
N ASP A 86 -17.36 -10.97 3.24
CA ASP A 86 -18.67 -10.60 3.79
C ASP A 86 -18.49 -9.67 5.01
N GLY A 87 -19.11 -8.50 4.96
CA GLY A 87 -19.00 -7.46 6.00
C GLY A 87 -17.63 -6.77 6.15
N PHE A 88 -16.59 -7.16 5.41
CA PHE A 88 -15.24 -6.59 5.51
C PHE A 88 -14.52 -6.58 4.16
N GLY A 89 -13.98 -5.43 3.75
CA GLY A 89 -13.25 -5.34 2.50
C GLY A 89 -12.64 -3.98 2.24
N THR A 90 -11.88 -3.89 1.15
CA THR A 90 -11.31 -2.64 0.65
C THR A 90 -12.45 -1.74 0.21
N ARG A 91 -12.67 -0.64 0.94
CA ARG A 91 -13.74 0.33 0.64
C ARG A 91 -13.28 1.48 -0.23
N SER A 92 -11.98 1.72 -0.31
CA SER A 92 -11.41 2.81 -1.09
C SER A 92 -9.93 2.57 -1.31
N SER A 93 -9.37 3.26 -2.30
CA SER A 93 -7.92 3.35 -2.50
C SER A 93 -7.49 4.78 -2.83
N SER A 94 -6.28 5.15 -2.42
CA SER A 94 -5.72 6.49 -2.67
C SER A 94 -4.30 6.36 -3.21
N LEU A 95 -4.01 7.12 -4.27
CA LEU A 95 -2.69 7.23 -4.88
C LEU A 95 -2.25 8.69 -4.79
N ILE A 96 -1.10 8.93 -4.16
CA ILE A 96 -0.59 10.29 -3.93
C ILE A 96 0.84 10.36 -4.43
N ARG A 97 1.12 11.35 -5.29
CA ARG A 97 2.47 11.65 -5.78
C ARG A 97 2.88 13.03 -5.30
N LEU A 98 4.01 13.07 -4.61
CA LEU A 98 4.63 14.29 -4.10
C LEU A 98 5.96 14.51 -4.81
N GLY A 99 6.26 15.76 -5.18
CA GLY A 99 7.50 16.11 -5.85
C GLY A 99 7.66 17.63 -5.96
N THR A 100 8.69 18.07 -6.69
CA THR A 100 8.93 19.50 -6.94
C THR A 100 7.95 20.12 -7.94
N GLY A 101 7.17 19.30 -8.65
CA GLY A 101 6.09 19.70 -9.54
C GLY A 101 4.72 19.69 -8.86
N ALA A 102 3.66 19.50 -9.67
CA ALA A 102 2.30 19.38 -9.15
C ALA A 102 2.14 18.13 -8.25
N VAL A 103 1.45 18.32 -7.12
CA VAL A 103 0.93 17.21 -6.31
C VAL A 103 -0.20 16.55 -7.08
N GLU A 104 -0.15 15.24 -7.20
CA GLU A 104 -1.21 14.45 -7.80
C GLU A 104 -1.87 13.61 -6.71
N TYR A 105 -3.20 13.62 -6.69
CA TYR A 105 -4.00 12.74 -5.86
C TYR A 105 -5.09 12.13 -6.72
N ARG A 106 -5.08 10.80 -6.82
CA ARG A 106 -6.17 10.00 -7.36
C ARG A 106 -6.86 9.16 -6.30
N TYR A 107 -8.18 9.06 -6.37
CA TYR A 107 -9.02 8.34 -5.41
C TYR A 107 -9.97 7.39 -6.12
N ALA A 108 -10.14 6.19 -5.56
CA ALA A 108 -11.18 5.24 -5.93
C ALA A 108 -12.15 5.10 -4.75
N ASP A 109 -13.42 5.47 -4.94
CA ASP A 109 -14.51 5.34 -3.95
C ASP A 109 -15.10 3.91 -3.95
N GLY A 110 -14.21 2.94 -3.82
CA GLY A 110 -14.51 1.52 -3.90
C GLY A 110 -13.23 0.69 -4.01
N PRO A 111 -13.34 -0.64 -4.10
CA PRO A 111 -12.19 -1.49 -4.33
C PRO A 111 -11.54 -1.16 -5.69
N PRO A 112 -10.22 -0.96 -5.76
CA PRO A 112 -9.52 -0.54 -6.99
C PRO A 112 -9.55 -1.57 -8.12
N CYS A 113 -10.05 -2.79 -7.88
CA CYS A 113 -10.29 -3.79 -8.92
C CYS A 113 -11.60 -3.58 -9.69
N GLU A 114 -12.56 -2.83 -9.12
CA GLU A 114 -13.88 -2.57 -9.70
C GLU A 114 -14.15 -1.07 -9.89
N THR A 115 -13.33 -0.21 -9.29
CA THR A 115 -13.53 1.24 -9.27
C THR A 115 -12.33 1.95 -9.88
N GLU A 116 -12.59 2.80 -10.88
CA GLU A 116 -11.55 3.61 -11.50
C GLU A 116 -11.01 4.67 -10.53
N PHE A 117 -9.75 5.06 -10.76
CA PHE A 117 -9.11 6.13 -10.00
C PHE A 117 -9.41 7.49 -10.63
N GLU A 118 -10.10 8.35 -9.89
CA GLU A 118 -10.45 9.70 -10.32
C GLU A 118 -9.47 10.73 -9.74
N GLN A 119 -9.12 11.75 -10.54
CA GLN A 119 -8.29 12.84 -10.05
C GLN A 119 -9.08 13.72 -9.07
N VAL A 120 -8.49 13.95 -7.91
CA VAL A 120 -9.04 14.83 -6.89
C VAL A 120 -8.60 16.26 -7.20
N THR A 121 -9.50 17.07 -7.75
CA THR A 121 -9.21 18.47 -8.14
C THR A 121 -9.70 19.50 -7.11
N ASP A 122 -10.73 19.16 -6.34
CA ASP A 122 -11.34 20.06 -5.36
C ASP A 122 -11.14 19.53 -3.94
N ARG A 123 -10.23 20.16 -3.19
CA ARG A 123 -10.09 19.97 -1.74
C ARG A 123 -10.29 21.34 -1.12
N VAL A 124 -11.49 21.56 -0.60
CA VAL A 124 -11.80 22.71 0.28
C VAL A 124 -11.03 22.58 1.58
#